data_AF-A0A966TIY3-F1
#
_entry.id   AF-A0A966TIY3-F1
#
_cell.length_a   1.000
_cell.length_b   1.000
_cell.length_c   1.000
_cell.angle_alpha   90.00
_cell.angle_beta   90.00
_cell.angle_gamma   90.00
#
_symmetry.space_group_name_H-M   'P 1'
#
loop_
_entity.id
_entity.type
_entity.pdbx_description
1 polymer ?
#
loop_
_entity_poly.entity_id
_entity_poly.type
_entity_poly.pdbx_seq_one_letter_code
_entity_poly.pdbx_strand_id
1 'polypeptide(L)'
;MKYVVMFSGGICSWAAAQRVVAEYGAENVICLFCDVKGNNPNPHIGEDEDTYRFIDDAIAQLGCEYVRLADGRDIWQIFRERRYLGNHRIAHCSVELKQRPARRWLKTNTTPNTHTIVIGIDWSEIHRVAVIQKAYKPWNTLFP
;
A
#
# COMPACT_ATOMS: atom_id res chain seq x y z
N MET A 1 17.10 -11.40 -0.91
CA MET A 1 16.18 -10.54 -1.67
C MET A 1 15.07 -10.14 -0.71
N LYS A 2 14.57 -8.91 -0.74
CA LYS A 2 13.42 -8.46 0.07
C LYS A 2 12.21 -8.17 -0.82
N TYR A 3 11.01 -8.40 -0.30
CA TYR A 3 9.76 -8.20 -1.03
C TYR A 3 8.90 -7.18 -0.31
N VAL A 4 8.62 -6.06 -0.98
CA VAL A 4 7.77 -5.01 -0.42
C VAL A 4 6.38 -5.15 -1.01
N VAL A 5 5.44 -5.65 -0.23
CA VAL A 5 4.04 -5.76 -0.61
C VAL A 5 3.37 -4.42 -0.40
N MET A 6 2.81 -3.86 -1.47
CA MET A 6 1.94 -2.70 -1.39
C MET A 6 0.60 -3.14 -0.78
N PHE A 7 0.55 -3.14 0.56
CA PHE A 7 -0.54 -3.71 1.35
C PHE A 7 -1.63 -2.67 1.58
N SER A 8 -2.88 -2.97 1.21
CA SER A 8 -3.98 -1.98 1.25
C SER A 8 -5.11 -2.34 2.21
N GLY A 9 -5.08 -3.52 2.83
CA GLY A 9 -6.22 -4.07 3.57
C GLY A 9 -7.29 -4.73 2.68
N GLY A 10 -7.06 -4.82 1.37
CA GLY A 10 -7.92 -5.58 0.46
C GLY A 10 -7.48 -7.04 0.29
N ILE A 11 -8.42 -7.92 -0.05
CA ILE A 11 -8.20 -9.37 -0.19
C ILE A 11 -7.08 -9.73 -1.17
N CYS A 12 -6.97 -9.03 -2.31
CA CYS A 12 -5.91 -9.29 -3.29
C CYS A 12 -4.52 -8.94 -2.75
N SER A 13 -4.41 -7.87 -1.96
CA SER A 13 -3.14 -7.49 -1.33
C SER A 13 -2.72 -8.47 -0.23
N TRP A 14 -3.70 -9.02 0.50
CA TRP A 14 -3.47 -10.11 1.46
C TRP A 14 -3.06 -11.42 0.79
N ALA A 15 -3.78 -11.83 -0.26
CA ALA A 15 -3.42 -13.05 -1.00
C ALA A 15 -2.02 -12.95 -1.61
N ALA A 16 -1.64 -11.79 -2.15
CA ALA A 16 -0.29 -11.56 -2.64
C ALA A 16 0.76 -11.64 -1.52
N ALA A 17 0.49 -11.03 -0.35
CA ALA A 17 1.38 -11.13 0.81
C ALA A 17 1.53 -12.58 1.28
N GLN A 18 0.42 -13.31 1.42
CA GLN A 18 0.40 -14.71 1.84
C GLN A 18 1.24 -15.59 0.89
N ARG A 19 1.06 -15.44 -0.43
CA ARG A 19 1.82 -16.21 -1.43
C ARG A 19 3.31 -15.95 -1.33
N VAL A 20 3.70 -14.67 -1.21
CA VAL A 20 5.11 -14.28 -1.13
C VAL A 20 5.73 -14.69 0.19
N VAL A 21 5.00 -14.62 1.30
CA VAL A 21 5.47 -15.14 2.60
C VAL A 21 5.66 -16.66 2.54
N ALA A 22 4.71 -17.39 1.95
CA ALA A 22 4.82 -18.84 1.82
C ALA A 22 5.99 -19.27 0.92
N GLU A 23 6.30 -18.50 -0.12
CA GLU A 23 7.37 -18.81 -1.07
C GLU A 23 8.76 -18.36 -0.59
N TYR A 24 8.86 -17.18 0.03
CA TYR A 24 10.15 -16.54 0.32
C TYR A 24 10.45 -16.35 1.81
N GLY A 25 9.55 -16.74 2.71
CA GLY A 25 9.69 -16.57 4.16
C GLY A 25 9.28 -15.18 4.66
N ALA A 26 8.60 -15.14 5.80
CA ALA A 26 8.08 -13.92 6.40
C ALA A 26 9.18 -12.89 6.72
N GLU A 27 10.37 -13.35 7.08
CA GLU A 27 11.54 -12.54 7.37
C GLU A 27 12.05 -11.76 6.15
N ASN A 28 11.63 -12.14 4.93
CA ASN A 28 12.00 -11.47 3.69
C ASN A 28 10.91 -10.53 3.15
N VAL A 29 9.76 -10.44 3.83
CA VAL A 29 8.59 -9.69 3.36
C VAL A 29 8.34 -8.47 4.25
N ILE A 30 8.00 -7.35 3.61
CA ILE A 30 7.57 -6.11 4.24
C ILE A 30 6.20 -5.74 3.68
N CYS A 31 5.18 -5.70 4.52
CA CYS A 31 3.87 -5.14 4.19
C CYS A 31 3.87 -3.63 4.42
N LEU A 32 3.76 -2.86 3.33
CA LEU A 32 3.77 -1.41 3.35
C LEU A 32 2.35 -0.87 3.17
N PHE A 33 1.77 -0.33 4.25
CA PHE A 33 0.44 0.27 4.26
C PHE A 33 0.51 1.79 4.32
N CYS A 34 -0.27 2.47 3.47
CA CYS A 34 -0.39 3.93 3.46
C CYS A 34 -1.71 4.35 4.11
N ASP A 35 -1.60 4.77 5.36
CA ASP A 35 -2.72 5.19 6.18
C ASP A 35 -3.18 6.60 5.85
N VAL A 36 -4.45 6.72 5.50
CA VAL A 36 -5.11 7.97 5.12
C VAL A 36 -5.84 8.66 6.28
N LYS A 37 -5.89 8.03 7.46
CA LYS A 37 -6.46 8.62 8.69
C LYS A 37 -5.60 9.75 9.24
N GLY A 38 -4.28 9.69 9.00
CA GLY A 38 -3.33 10.66 9.54
C GLY A 38 -3.37 10.69 11.06
N ASN A 39 -3.36 11.89 11.64
CA ASN A 39 -3.45 12.10 13.09
C ASN A 39 -4.90 12.27 13.60
N ASN A 40 -5.91 11.97 12.77
CA ASN A 40 -7.30 12.21 13.15
C ASN A 40 -7.75 11.20 14.21
N PRO A 41 -8.24 11.64 15.39
CA PRO A 41 -8.69 10.72 16.44
C PRO A 41 -10.02 10.04 16.13
N ASN A 42 -10.82 10.58 15.20
CA ASN A 42 -12.12 10.01 14.86
C ASN A 42 -11.93 8.66 14.14
N PRO A 43 -12.51 7.56 14.66
CA PRO A 43 -12.36 6.24 14.06
C PRO A 43 -12.98 6.12 12.66
N HIS A 44 -13.94 6.99 12.31
CA HIS A 44 -14.63 7.00 11.03
C HIS A 44 -13.93 7.84 9.95
N ILE A 45 -12.64 8.14 10.12
CA ILE A 45 -11.83 8.91 9.17
C ILE A 45 -10.74 8.01 8.62
N GLY A 46 -10.63 7.97 7.29
CA GLY A 46 -9.63 7.17 6.59
C GLY A 46 -10.25 5.92 5.97
N GLU A 47 -9.65 4.75 6.22
CA GLU A 47 -10.25 3.47 5.87
C GLU A 47 -11.36 3.09 6.87
N ASP A 48 -12.18 2.10 6.53
CA ASP A 48 -13.17 1.56 7.46
C ASP A 48 -12.47 0.91 8.68
N GLU A 49 -13.10 0.98 9.85
CA GLU A 49 -12.58 0.37 11.08
C GLU A 49 -12.32 -1.13 10.91
N ASP A 50 -13.18 -1.82 10.16
CA ASP A 50 -13.01 -3.23 9.87
C ASP A 50 -11.79 -3.49 8.97
N THR A 51 -11.44 -2.54 8.10
CA THR A 51 -10.22 -2.61 7.28
C THR A 51 -8.97 -2.54 8.17
N TYR A 52 -8.95 -1.65 9.17
CA TYR A 52 -7.83 -1.60 10.12
C TYR A 52 -7.73 -2.88 10.95
N ARG A 53 -8.87 -3.38 11.47
CA ARG A 53 -8.90 -4.68 12.17
C ARG A 53 -8.37 -5.81 11.29
N PHE A 54 -8.82 -5.88 10.04
CA PHE A 54 -8.37 -6.89 9.08
C PHE A 54 -6.86 -6.79 8.81
N ILE A 55 -6.32 -5.58 8.67
CA ILE A 55 -4.88 -5.36 8.51
C ILE A 55 -4.12 -5.91 9.71
N ASP A 56 -4.55 -5.59 10.93
CA ASP A 56 -3.88 -6.04 12.16
C ASP A 56 -3.91 -7.57 12.26
N ASP A 57 -5.07 -8.20 12.02
CA ASP A 57 -5.25 -9.65 12.00
C ASP A 57 -4.36 -10.31 10.92
N ALA A 58 -4.31 -9.72 9.73
CA ALA A 58 -3.50 -10.21 8.62
C ALA A 58 -2.00 -10.12 8.91
N ILE A 59 -1.52 -9.02 9.47
CA ILE A 59 -0.10 -8.88 9.83
C ILE A 59 0.29 -9.86 10.93
N ALA A 60 -0.57 -10.03 11.95
CA ALA A 60 -0.36 -11.02 12.99
C ALA A 60 -0.30 -12.45 12.42
N GLN A 61 -1.16 -12.77 11.46
CA GLN A 61 -1.17 -14.05 10.76
C GLN A 61 0.10 -14.26 9.90
N LEU A 62 0.51 -13.25 9.13
CA LEU A 62 1.62 -13.35 8.18
C LEU A 62 2.98 -13.36 8.86
N GLY A 63 3.11 -12.73 10.03
CA GLY A 63 4.35 -12.68 10.81
C GLY A 63 5.50 -11.94 10.12
N CYS A 64 5.19 -11.14 9.10
CA CYS A 64 6.18 -10.37 8.34
C CYS A 64 6.37 -8.95 8.92
N GLU A 65 7.38 -8.24 8.43
CA GLU A 65 7.58 -6.85 8.81
C GLU A 65 6.41 -5.98 8.33
N TYR A 66 5.91 -5.10 9.20
CA TYR A 66 4.82 -4.19 8.88
C TYR A 66 5.26 -2.73 9.02
N VAL A 67 5.03 -1.96 7.96
CA VAL A 67 5.32 -0.53 7.93
C VAL A 67 4.04 0.23 7.61
N ARG A 68 3.56 0.99 8.61
CA ARG A 68 2.45 1.94 8.47
C ARG A 68 2.98 3.34 8.19
N LEU A 69 2.71 3.85 7.00
CA LEU A 69 3.01 5.23 6.62
C LEU A 69 1.80 6.11 6.90
N ALA A 70 1.99 7.17 7.67
CA ALA A 70 1.00 8.21 7.84
C ALA A 70 1.62 9.56 7.44
N ASP A 71 0.93 10.31 6.57
CA ASP A 71 1.35 11.66 6.17
C ASP A 71 1.09 12.70 7.29
N GLY A 72 0.31 12.32 8.31
CA GLY A 72 -0.14 13.18 9.40
C GLY A 72 -1.41 13.95 9.06
N ARG A 73 -1.62 14.28 7.78
CA ARG A 73 -2.88 14.84 7.27
C ARG A 73 -3.94 13.76 7.03
N ASP A 74 -5.21 14.13 7.21
CA ASP A 74 -6.36 13.33 6.82
C ASP A 74 -6.92 13.70 5.44
N ILE A 75 -7.86 12.90 4.94
CA ILE A 75 -8.53 13.11 3.65
C ILE A 75 -9.20 14.49 3.52
N TRP A 76 -9.76 15.03 4.61
CA TRP A 76 -10.50 16.28 4.59
C TRP A 76 -9.58 17.49 4.51
N GLN A 77 -8.40 17.41 5.13
CA GLN A 77 -7.34 18.40 4.97
C GLN A 77 -6.89 18.47 3.51
N ILE A 78 -6.68 17.33 2.85
CA ILE A 78 -6.32 17.29 1.42
C ILE A 78 -7.40 17.92 0.54
N PHE A 79 -8.67 17.63 0.79
CA PHE A 79 -9.78 18.25 0.02
C PHE A 79 -9.82 19.77 0.20
N ARG A 80 -9.63 20.28 1.42
CA ARG A 80 -9.56 21.72 1.69
C ARG A 80 -8.37 22.37 0.96
N GLU A 81 -7.18 21.79 1.07
CA GLU A 81 -5.96 22.29 0.42
C GLU A 81 -6.09 22.34 -1.11
N ARG A 82 -6.74 21.33 -1.68
CA ARG A 82 -6.97 21.23 -3.13
C ARG A 82 -8.19 22.02 -3.62
N ARG A 83 -8.92 22.69 -2.71
CA ARG A 83 -10.20 23.37 -3.00
C ARG A 83 -11.15 22.45 -3.78
N TYR A 84 -11.22 21.19 -3.35
CA TYR A 84 -11.88 20.12 -4.07
C TYR A 84 -13.01 19.53 -3.22
N LEU A 85 -14.16 19.30 -3.85
CA LEU A 85 -15.24 18.52 -3.27
C LEU A 85 -15.06 17.07 -3.69
N GLY A 86 -14.84 16.18 -2.70
CA GLY A 86 -14.59 14.76 -2.92
C GLY A 86 -15.63 14.13 -3.85
N ASN A 87 -15.17 13.50 -4.93
CA ASN A 87 -15.99 12.75 -5.87
C ASN A 87 -15.14 11.68 -6.59
N HIS A 88 -15.78 10.88 -7.45
CA HIS A 88 -15.15 9.75 -8.13
C HIS A 88 -14.31 10.14 -9.37
N ARG A 89 -14.20 11.42 -9.73
CA ARG A 89 -13.52 11.85 -10.97
C ARG A 89 -12.02 12.08 -10.80
N ILE A 90 -11.55 12.50 -9.61
CA ILE A 90 -10.14 12.79 -9.35
C ILE A 90 -9.71 12.22 -8.00
N ALA A 91 -8.59 11.49 -8.01
CA ALA A 91 -8.07 10.78 -6.85
C ALA A 91 -6.97 11.56 -6.10
N HIS A 92 -7.27 12.79 -5.63
CA HIS A 92 -6.29 13.62 -4.91
C HIS A 92 -5.74 12.93 -3.65
N CYS A 93 -6.60 12.30 -2.85
CA CYS A 93 -6.19 11.60 -1.64
C CYS A 93 -5.27 10.42 -1.96
N SER A 94 -5.55 9.65 -3.01
CA SER A 94 -4.69 8.52 -3.41
C SER A 94 -3.30 8.99 -3.85
N VAL A 95 -3.21 10.12 -4.55
CA VAL A 95 -1.90 10.68 -4.93
C VAL A 95 -1.14 11.18 -3.71
N GLU A 96 -1.77 12.00 -2.88
CA GLU A 96 -1.10 12.68 -1.76
C GLU A 96 -0.82 11.78 -0.57
N LEU A 97 -1.76 10.92 -0.20
CA LEU A 97 -1.68 10.13 1.03
C LEU A 97 -1.25 8.68 0.80
N LYS A 98 -1.29 8.17 -0.44
CA LYS A 98 -0.85 6.80 -0.77
C LYS A 98 0.36 6.76 -1.68
N GLN A 99 0.26 7.29 -2.89
CA GLN A 99 1.33 7.17 -3.88
C GLN A 99 2.60 7.93 -3.49
N ARG A 100 2.48 9.20 -3.06
CA ARG A 100 3.66 10.00 -2.68
C ARG A 100 4.38 9.45 -1.44
N PRO A 101 3.69 9.08 -0.33
CA PRO A 101 4.35 8.50 0.84
C PRO A 101 5.03 7.17 0.52
N ALA A 102 4.34 6.25 -0.18
CA ALA A 102 4.94 4.98 -0.58
C ALA A 102 6.18 5.19 -1.46
N ARG A 103 6.10 6.06 -2.48
CA ARG A 103 7.23 6.32 -3.39
C ARG A 103 8.42 6.93 -2.64
N ARG A 104 8.17 7.80 -1.65
CA ARG A 104 9.22 8.37 -0.79
C ARG A 104 9.86 7.26 0.04
N TRP A 105 9.05 6.44 0.71
CA TRP A 105 9.55 5.35 1.54
C TRP A 105 10.37 4.34 0.74
N LEU A 106 9.88 3.93 -0.43
CA LEU A 106 10.61 3.02 -1.33
C LEU A 106 11.98 3.60 -1.73
N LYS A 107 12.04 4.88 -2.12
CA LYS A 107 13.31 5.53 -2.49
C LYS A 107 14.31 5.60 -1.34
N THR A 108 13.83 5.80 -0.12
CA THR A 108 14.69 5.98 1.05
C THR A 108 15.14 4.64 1.65
N ASN A 109 14.28 3.63 1.65
CA ASN A 109 14.48 2.41 2.44
C ASN A 109 14.80 1.17 1.59
N THR A 110 14.75 1.27 0.26
CA THR A 110 14.94 0.11 -0.62
C THR A 110 15.96 0.40 -1.72
N THR A 111 16.52 -0.67 -2.28
CA THR A 111 17.40 -0.61 -3.46
C THR A 111 16.81 -1.49 -4.56
N PRO A 112 16.70 -1.01 -5.81
CA PRO A 112 16.02 -1.72 -6.90
C PRO A 112 16.54 -3.14 -7.19
N ASN A 113 17.84 -3.40 -6.96
CA ASN A 113 18.45 -4.70 -7.24
C ASN A 113 18.29 -5.72 -6.10
N THR A 114 17.88 -5.26 -4.91
CA THR A 114 17.73 -6.12 -3.72
C THR A 114 16.29 -6.17 -3.21
N HIS A 115 15.38 -5.41 -3.83
CA HIS A 115 13.98 -5.31 -3.46
C HIS A 115 13.06 -5.45 -4.67
N THR A 116 12.05 -6.31 -4.53
CA THR A 116 10.96 -6.46 -5.50
C THR A 116 9.68 -5.89 -4.93
N ILE A 117 8.94 -5.12 -5.72
CA ILE A 117 7.64 -4.57 -5.32
C ILE A 117 6.55 -5.56 -5.69
N VAL A 118 5.80 -6.01 -4.70
CA VAL A 118 4.70 -6.96 -4.89
C VAL A 118 3.39 -6.18 -4.93
N ILE A 119 2.60 -6.44 -5.97
CA ILE A 119 1.31 -5.79 -6.20
C ILE A 119 0.23 -6.86 -6.28
N GLY A 120 -0.75 -6.78 -5.37
CA GLY A 120 -1.93 -7.65 -5.40
C GLY A 120 -3.00 -7.10 -6.34
N ILE A 121 -3.15 -7.73 -7.49
CA ILE A 121 -4.25 -7.52 -8.46
C ILE A 121 -4.71 -8.88 -8.97
N ASP A 122 -5.98 -9.00 -9.35
CA ASP A 122 -6.52 -10.26 -9.87
C ASP A 122 -6.53 -10.31 -11.42
N TRP A 123 -6.99 -11.43 -11.98
CA TRP A 123 -7.00 -11.67 -13.42
C TRP A 123 -7.86 -10.67 -14.21
N SER A 124 -8.89 -10.08 -13.60
CA SER A 124 -9.72 -9.05 -14.23
C SER A 124 -8.96 -7.73 -14.43
N GLU A 125 -7.89 -7.53 -13.67
CA GLU A 125 -7.06 -6.34 -13.65
C GLU A 125 -5.75 -6.49 -14.43
N ILE A 126 -5.55 -7.60 -15.14
CA ILE A 126 -4.28 -7.92 -15.83
C ILE A 126 -3.85 -6.84 -16.84
N HIS A 127 -4.81 -6.12 -17.42
CA HIS A 127 -4.58 -4.99 -18.30
C HIS A 127 -3.78 -3.85 -17.63
N ARG A 128 -3.74 -3.80 -16.29
CA ARG A 128 -2.99 -2.81 -15.50
C ARG A 128 -1.50 -3.15 -15.36
N VAL A 129 -1.09 -4.41 -15.58
CA VAL A 129 0.27 -4.91 -15.31
C VAL A 129 1.35 -4.06 -15.98
N ALA A 130 1.22 -3.81 -17.29
CA ALA A 130 2.23 -3.06 -18.05
C ALA A 130 2.42 -1.62 -17.53
N VAL A 131 1.31 -0.95 -17.17
CA VAL A 131 1.35 0.41 -16.63
C VAL A 131 1.97 0.42 -15.23
N ILE A 132 1.63 -0.56 -14.39
CA ILE A 132 2.19 -0.70 -13.04
C ILE A 132 3.70 -0.97 -13.11
N GLN A 133 4.13 -1.92 -13.94
CA GLN A 133 5.54 -2.22 -14.18
C GLN A 133 6.32 -0.96 -14.56
N LYS A 134 5.78 -0.16 -15.49
CA LYS A 134 6.38 1.11 -15.90
C LYS A 134 6.44 2.12 -14.75
N ALA A 135 5.37 2.26 -13.97
CA ALA A 135 5.28 3.20 -12.85
C ALA A 135 6.28 2.88 -11.72
N TYR A 136 6.54 1.59 -11.49
CA TYR A 136 7.45 1.14 -10.43
C TYR A 136 8.90 0.99 -10.87
N LYS A 137 9.28 1.31 -12.11
CA LYS A 137 10.71 1.41 -12.44
C LYS A 137 11.43 2.43 -11.54
N PRO A 138 12.70 2.19 -11.16
CA PRO A 138 13.57 1.08 -11.62
C PRO A 138 13.39 -0.28 -10.93
N TRP A 139 12.50 -0.42 -9.94
CA TRP A 139 12.29 -1.70 -9.25
C TRP A 139 11.70 -2.76 -10.18
N ASN A 140 11.97 -4.02 -9.86
CA ASN A 140 11.18 -5.14 -10.38
C ASN A 140 9.84 -5.21 -9.66
N THR A 141 8.81 -5.66 -10.37
CA THR A 141 7.48 -5.86 -9.82
C THR A 141 7.05 -7.32 -9.97
N LEU A 142 6.39 -7.84 -8.94
CA LEU A 142 5.80 -9.18 -8.91
C LEU A 142 4.28 -9.08 -8.73
N PHE A 143 3.54 -9.95 -9.42
CA PHE A 143 2.07 -10.05 -9.39
C PHE A 143 1.68 -11.51 -9.10
N PRO A 144 1.75 -11.95 -7.82
CA PRO A 144 1.57 -13.34 -7.42
C PRO A 144 0.14 -13.87 -7.58
#